data_AF-A0A376ZUX3-F1
#
_entry.id   AF-A0A376ZUX3-F1
#
_cell.length_a   1.000
_cell.length_b   1.000
_cell.length_c   1.000
_cell.angle_alpha   90.00
_cell.angle_beta   90.00
_cell.angle_gamma   90.00
#
_symmetry.space_group_name_H-M   'P 1'
#
loop_
_entity.id
_entity.type
_entity.pdbx_description
1 polymer ?
#
loop_
_entity_poly.entity_id
_entity_poly.type
_entity_poly.pdbx_seq_one_letter_code
_entity_poly.pdbx_strand_id
1 'polypeptide(L)' 'MNMNEDEINRHIRQALSSAPRNQYTVELHLQMIKYADELEHITAKAFCEGIGLNTDLL' A
#
# COMPACT_ATOMS: atom_id res chain seq x y z
N MET A 1 13.21 -2.04 -10.64
CA MET A 1 12.41 -1.52 -11.77
C MET A 1 11.89 -0.18 -11.30
N ASN A 2 12.16 0.94 -11.99
CA ASN A 2 11.64 2.23 -11.56
C ASN A 2 10.15 2.32 -11.95
N MET A 3 9.28 1.73 -11.12
CA MET A 3 7.84 1.96 -11.17
C MET A 3 7.53 3.30 -10.51
N ASN A 4 6.53 4.02 -11.03
CA ASN A 4 6.08 5.25 -10.40
C ASN A 4 5.10 4.96 -9.24
N GLU A 5 4.84 5.98 -8.41
CA GLU A 5 3.99 5.87 -7.21
C GLU A 5 2.56 5.40 -7.54
N ASP A 6 1.97 5.88 -8.64
CA ASP A 6 0.62 5.48 -9.07
C ASP A 6 0.53 3.99 -9.41
N GLU A 7 1.55 3.44 -10.07
CA GLU A 7 1.64 2.02 -10.38
C GLU A 7 1.81 1.17 -9.13
N ILE A 8 2.64 1.64 -8.19
CA ILE A 8 2.81 1.00 -6.88
C ILE A 8 1.47 0.97 -6.15
N ASN A 9 0.82 2.11 -6.00
CA ASN A 9 -0.48 2.23 -5.33
C ASN A 9 -1.56 1.35 -5.99
N ARG A 10 -1.55 1.22 -7.33
CA ARG A 10 -2.43 0.30 -8.05
C ARG A 10 -2.13 -1.16 -7.71
N HIS A 11 -0.86 -1.56 -7.69
CA HIS A 11 -0.46 -2.93 -7.35
C HIS A 11 -0.81 -3.28 -5.90
N ILE A 12 -0.59 -2.37 -4.96
CA ILE A 12 -0.93 -2.57 -3.55
C ILE A 12 -2.44 -2.79 -3.41
N ARG A 13 -3.27 -1.94 -4.03
CA ARG A 13 -4.73 -2.10 -4.03
C ARG A 13 -5.19 -3.44 -4.60
N GLN A 14 -4.58 -3.89 -5.69
CA GLN A 14 -4.89 -5.19 -6.29
C GLN A 14 -4.51 -6.35 -5.37
N ALA A 15 -3.35 -6.27 -4.73
CA ALA A 15 -2.88 -7.28 -3.77
C ALA A 15 -3.82 -7.36 -2.55
N LEU A 16 -4.18 -6.20 -1.98
CA LEU A 16 -5.10 -6.10 -0.85
C LEU A 16 -6.51 -6.64 -1.18
N SER A 17 -7.02 -6.37 -2.39
CA SER A 17 -8.32 -6.88 -2.86
C SER A 17 -8.29 -8.40 -3.11
N SER A 18 -7.12 -8.93 -3.46
CA SER A 18 -6.92 -10.37 -3.69
C SER A 18 -6.52 -11.14 -2.43
N ALA A 19 -6.29 -10.43 -1.31
CA ALA A 19 -5.87 -11.03 -0.07
C ALA A 19 -6.94 -11.98 0.49
N PRO A 20 -6.56 -13.15 1.03
CA PRO A 20 -7.50 -14.04 1.70
C PRO A 20 -8.24 -13.33 2.84
N ARG A 21 -9.46 -13.80 3.14
CA ARG A 21 -10.30 -13.25 4.22
C ARG A 21 -9.49 -13.24 5.54
N ASN A 22 -9.48 -12.10 6.23
CA ASN A 22 -8.70 -11.80 7.45
C ASN A 22 -7.17 -11.65 7.28
N GLN A 23 -6.63 -11.65 6.07
CA GLN A 23 -5.20 -11.41 5.82
C GLN A 23 -4.87 -10.00 5.32
N TYR A 24 -5.87 -9.12 5.26
CA TYR A 24 -5.71 -7.75 4.76
C TYR A 24 -4.54 -7.00 5.41
N THR A 25 -4.42 -7.03 6.75
CA THR A 25 -3.35 -6.33 7.47
C THR A 25 -1.97 -6.95 7.20
N VAL A 26 -1.90 -8.28 7.07
CA VAL A 26 -0.64 -8.98 6.75
C VAL A 26 -0.19 -8.59 5.34
N GLU A 27 -1.12 -8.62 4.38
CA GLU A 27 -0.86 -8.22 3.00
C GLU A 27 -0.43 -6.75 2.93
N LEU A 28 -1.09 -5.86 3.68
CA LEU A 28 -0.72 -4.45 3.75
C LEU A 28 0.73 -4.28 4.21
N HIS A 29 1.14 -4.94 5.30
CA HIS A 29 2.51 -4.88 5.78
C HIS A 29 3.51 -5.50 4.79
N LEU A 30 3.16 -6.59 4.12
CA LEU A 30 3.99 -7.18 3.06
C LEU A 30 4.20 -6.20 1.91
N GLN A 31 3.15 -5.50 1.48
CA GLN A 31 3.26 -4.50 0.42
C GLN A 31 4.08 -3.28 0.85
N MET A 32 4.00 -2.85 2.11
CA MET A 32 4.84 -1.78 2.66
C MET A 32 6.33 -2.16 2.64
N ILE A 33 6.66 -3.41 2.99
CA ILE A 33 8.04 -3.91 2.95
C ILE A 33 8.52 -4.03 1.49
N LYS A 34 7.66 -4.53 0.60
CA LYS A 34 7.98 -4.77 -0.81
C LYS A 34 8.38 -3.49 -1.56
N TYR A 35 7.74 -2.37 -1.25
CA TYR A 35 7.98 -1.08 -1.89
C TYR A 35 8.62 -0.06 -0.94
N ALA A 36 9.31 -0.52 0.10
CA ALA A 36 9.86 0.35 1.14
C ALA A 36 10.84 1.38 0.56
N ASP A 37 11.70 0.97 -0.36
CA ASP A 37 12.70 1.84 -1.01
C ASP A 37 12.02 2.88 -1.91
N GLU A 38 10.97 2.48 -2.65
CA GLU A 38 10.23 3.40 -3.51
C GLU A 38 9.32 4.35 -2.74
N LEU A 39 8.85 3.98 -1.56
CA LEU A 39 7.92 4.76 -0.73
C LEU A 39 8.62 5.49 0.44
N GLU A 40 9.95 5.48 0.51
CA GLU A 40 10.68 6.10 1.64
C GLU A 40 10.42 7.61 1.80
N HIS A 41 10.04 8.28 0.71
CA HIS A 41 9.87 9.72 0.63
C HIS A 41 8.44 10.19 0.91
N ILE A 42 7.48 9.27 1.06
CA ILE A 42 6.08 9.61 1.32
C ILE A 42 5.73 9.49 2.80
N THR A 43 4.78 10.32 3.23
CA THR A 43 4.25 10.23 4.60
C THR A 43 3.25 9.10 4.72
N ALA A 44 3.05 8.57 5.93
CA ALA A 44 2.02 7.57 6.19
C ALA A 44 0.61 8.03 5.74
N LYS A 45 0.32 9.33 5.85
CA LYS A 45 -0.94 9.92 5.37
C LYS A 45 -1.05 9.80 3.84
N ALA A 46 -0.02 10.24 3.11
CA ALA A 46 0.02 10.15 1.65
C ALA A 46 -0.08 8.70 1.16
N PHE A 47 0.57 7.76 1.85
CA PHE A 47 0.45 6.34 1.57
C PHE A 47 -0.99 5.84 1.71
N CYS A 48 -1.66 6.14 2.83
CA CYS A 48 -3.03 5.69 3.10
C CYS A 48 -4.02 6.26 2.10
N GLU A 49 -3.92 7.55 1.78
CA GLU A 49 -4.70 8.20 0.72
C GLU A 49 -4.43 7.54 -0.64
N GLY A 50 -3.15 7.29 -0.94
CA GLY A 50 -2.66 6.67 -2.16
C GLY A 50 -3.24 5.28 -2.41
N ILE A 51 -3.51 4.48 -1.38
CA ILE A 51 -4.13 3.14 -1.49
C ILE A 51 -5.65 3.14 -1.23
N GLY A 52 -6.26 4.29 -0.93
CA GLY A 52 -7.70 4.41 -0.69
C GLY A 52 -8.17 3.95 0.70
N LEU A 53 -7.26 3.94 1.69
CA LEU A 53 -7.63 3.77 3.09
C LEU A 53 -8.17 5.08 3.65
N ASN A 54 -9.38 5.05 4.22
CA ASN A 54 -9.89 6.19 4.97
C ASN A 54 -9.06 6.38 6.25
N THR A 55 -8.44 7.54 6.38
CA THR A 55 -7.60 7.92 7.52
C THR A 55 -8.36 8.02 8.85
N ASP A 56 -9.68 7.91 8.84
CA ASP A 56 -10.52 7.92 10.05
C ASP A 56 -10.34 6.66 10.93
N LEU A 57 -9.61 5.66 10.45
CA LEU A 57 -9.26 4.43 11.19
C LEU A 57 -7.82 4.41 11.74
N LEU A 58 -7.05 5.49 11.56
CA LEU A 58 -5.66 5.63 12.05
C LEU A 58 -5.59 6.50 13.32
#